data_AF-A0A8S8Y226-F1
#
_entry.id   AF-A0A8S8Y226-F1
#
_cell.length_a   1.000
_cell.length_b   1.000
_cell.length_c   1.000
_cell.angle_alpha   90.00
_cell.angle_beta   90.00
_cell.angle_gamma   90.00
#
_symmetry.space_group_name_H-M   'P 1'
#
loop_
_entity.id
_entity.type
_entity.pdbx_description
1 polymer ?
#
loop_
_entity_poly.entity_id
_entity_poly.type
_entity_poly.pdbx_seq_one_letter_code
_entity_poly.pdbx_strand_id
1 'polypeptide(L)'
;MVIAKSPDFEVQGTGSRYLDVDKINKSLDKVTDNGATYAEVRLVAYTDYSVSMRDGQLERAIPGQEIGATIRVLADGAWGVHSTTDIASLEQQMNPTLNLARSVAARRSSKDRAISLAEVPIIEDSIHWKPKKDVRNTELSERLEHMRLFNSVASGHDKIVSVNCGWHDEHIHTEFLSTEGMNRTWSFQRSLINGMVTARDGSDVVSYRTRFGGEGGLELIESCDIDELGNNAKVSALRLLKAKRAPSGKMPLIADRDLTGVYIHEALGHPCEADLVAAGDSCLDGKLGEKIGSDIVTVIDDPNIRGGYGSTPYR
;
A
#
# COMPACT_ATOMS: atom_id res chain seq x y z
N MET A 1 7.32 22.85 15.65
CA MET A 1 6.24 21.89 15.41
C MET A 1 5.05 22.67 14.91
N VAL A 2 4.92 22.80 13.58
CA VAL A 2 3.77 23.48 12.98
C VAL A 2 2.63 22.48 13.04
N ILE A 3 1.76 22.63 14.04
CA ILE A 3 0.50 21.91 14.10
C ILE A 3 -0.36 22.54 13.02
N ALA A 4 -0.37 21.95 11.83
CA ALA A 4 -1.37 22.27 10.83
C ALA A 4 -2.73 21.96 11.46
N LYS A 5 -3.59 22.97 11.50
CA LYS A 5 -4.96 22.86 11.99
C LYS A 5 -5.67 21.86 11.09
N SER A 6 -5.98 20.67 11.58
CA SER A 6 -6.79 19.69 10.84
C SER A 6 -8.11 20.37 10.48
N PRO A 7 -8.47 20.46 9.19
CA PRO A 7 -9.80 20.88 8.82
C PRO A 7 -10.79 19.84 9.36
N ASP A 8 -11.93 20.29 9.87
CA ASP A 8 -13.06 19.43 10.21
C ASP A 8 -13.60 18.81 8.91
N PHE A 9 -12.98 17.74 8.44
CA PHE A 9 -13.52 16.92 7.37
C PHE A 9 -14.52 15.96 8.01
N GLU A 10 -15.81 16.19 7.79
CA GLU A 10 -16.81 15.15 8.02
C GLU A 10 -16.36 13.91 7.25
N VAL A 11 -16.28 12.77 7.95
CA VAL A 11 -15.97 11.49 7.33
C VAL A 11 -17.10 11.19 6.36
N GLN A 12 -16.82 11.48 5.09
CA GLN A 12 -17.73 11.24 4.00
C GLN A 12 -18.06 9.74 3.95
N GLY A 13 -19.36 9.42 3.89
CA GLY A 13 -19.85 8.04 3.88
C GLY A 13 -19.32 7.29 2.66
N THR A 14 -19.37 5.96 2.70
CA THR A 14 -19.00 5.13 1.53
C THR A 14 -19.85 5.53 0.32
N GLY A 15 -19.28 6.26 -0.64
CA GLY A 15 -19.93 6.67 -1.88
C GLY A 15 -20.08 8.19 -2.12
N SER A 16 -19.75 9.06 -1.16
CA SER A 16 -19.66 10.50 -1.44
C SER A 16 -18.26 10.90 -1.94
N ARG A 17 -18.19 11.97 -2.72
CA ARG A 17 -16.96 12.48 -3.32
C ARG A 17 -16.40 13.70 -2.59
N TYR A 18 -15.08 13.73 -2.47
CA TYR A 18 -14.31 14.89 -2.04
C TYR A 18 -14.15 15.91 -3.17
N LEU A 19 -13.98 15.45 -4.42
CA LEU A 19 -13.86 16.32 -5.57
C LEU A 19 -15.24 16.80 -6.06
N ASP A 20 -15.34 18.10 -6.32
CA ASP A 20 -16.40 18.66 -7.15
C ASP A 20 -16.12 18.32 -8.61
N VAL A 21 -16.82 17.30 -9.11
CA VAL A 21 -16.57 16.70 -10.43
C VAL A 21 -16.74 17.71 -11.56
N ASP A 22 -17.79 18.53 -11.51
CA ASP A 22 -18.08 19.52 -12.54
C ASP A 22 -16.98 20.59 -12.58
N LYS A 23 -16.51 21.01 -11.41
CA LYS A 23 -15.46 22.00 -11.27
C LYS A 23 -14.10 21.49 -11.75
N ILE A 24 -13.75 20.24 -11.40
CA ILE A 24 -12.52 19.61 -11.87
C ILE A 24 -12.57 19.37 -13.38
N ASN A 25 -13.69 18.87 -13.93
CA ASN A 25 -13.84 18.66 -15.37
C ASN A 25 -13.69 19.97 -16.15
N LYS A 26 -14.30 21.07 -15.71
CA LYS A 26 -14.09 22.40 -16.32
C LYS A 26 -12.62 22.83 -16.31
N SER A 27 -11.87 22.46 -15.27
CA SER A 27 -10.45 22.77 -15.16
C SER A 27 -9.59 21.89 -16.06
N LEU A 28 -9.97 20.62 -16.23
CA LEU A 28 -9.38 19.67 -17.18
C LEU A 28 -9.62 20.14 -18.63
N ASP A 29 -10.84 20.56 -18.97
CA ASP A 29 -11.15 21.13 -20.29
C ASP A 29 -10.29 22.36 -20.57
N LYS A 30 -10.21 23.28 -19.60
CA LYS A 30 -9.43 24.51 -19.73
C LYS A 30 -7.93 24.25 -19.88
N VAL A 31 -7.36 23.25 -19.21
CA VAL A 31 -5.93 22.94 -19.35
C VAL A 31 -5.63 22.30 -20.70
N THR A 32 -6.56 21.50 -21.23
CA THR A 32 -6.52 20.98 -22.61
C THR A 32 -6.58 22.11 -23.64
N ASP A 33 -7.52 23.06 -23.49
CA ASP A 33 -7.61 24.26 -24.35
C ASP A 33 -6.31 25.07 -24.35
N ASN A 34 -5.59 25.07 -23.22
CA ASN A 34 -4.30 25.75 -23.08
C ASN A 34 -3.13 24.93 -23.65
N GLY A 35 -3.36 23.74 -24.22
CA GLY A 35 -2.39 22.92 -24.94
C GLY A 35 -1.82 21.73 -24.16
N ALA A 36 -2.49 21.25 -23.11
CA ALA A 36 -2.24 19.91 -22.60
C ALA A 36 -2.78 18.86 -23.59
N THR A 37 -2.05 17.77 -23.79
CA THR A 37 -2.56 16.61 -24.55
C THR A 37 -3.27 15.60 -23.65
N TYR A 38 -2.99 15.65 -22.35
CA TYR A 38 -3.68 14.86 -21.32
C TYR A 38 -3.52 15.55 -19.96
N ALA A 39 -4.53 15.46 -19.11
CA ALA A 39 -4.40 15.78 -17.69
C ALA A 39 -5.27 14.87 -16.84
N GLU A 40 -4.86 14.69 -15.58
CA GLU A 40 -5.62 13.92 -14.60
C GLU A 40 -5.50 14.51 -13.19
N VAL A 41 -6.50 14.19 -12.37
CA VAL A 41 -6.50 14.40 -10.93
C VAL A 41 -6.73 13.06 -10.26
N ARG A 42 -5.82 12.67 -9.37
CA ARG A 42 -6.01 11.55 -8.44
C ARG A 42 -6.06 12.09 -7.03
N LEU A 43 -7.20 11.96 -6.35
CA LEU A 43 -7.35 12.25 -4.92
C LEU A 43 -7.34 10.94 -4.15
N VAL A 44 -6.60 10.90 -3.04
CA VAL A 44 -6.62 9.79 -2.09
C VAL A 44 -6.88 10.34 -0.69
N ALA A 45 -7.85 9.73 -0.02
CA ALA A 45 -8.17 9.98 1.38
C ALA A 45 -7.96 8.70 2.18
N TYR A 46 -7.19 8.81 3.26
CA TYR A 46 -6.89 7.74 4.20
C TYR A 46 -7.53 8.06 5.55
N THR A 47 -8.10 7.06 6.19
CA THR A 47 -8.37 7.06 7.62
C THR A 47 -7.73 5.81 8.20
N ASP A 48 -6.76 5.97 9.07
CA ASP A 48 -6.01 4.85 9.65
C ASP A 48 -5.97 4.91 11.17
N TYR A 49 -5.66 3.78 11.78
CA TYR A 49 -5.43 3.69 13.21
C TYR A 49 -4.21 2.82 13.49
N SER A 50 -3.18 3.42 14.07
CA SER A 50 -1.94 2.73 14.46
C SER A 50 -1.82 2.64 15.98
N VAL A 51 -1.75 1.40 16.50
CA VAL A 51 -1.55 1.14 17.93
C VAL A 51 -0.28 0.31 18.12
N SER A 52 0.56 0.67 19.08
CA SER A 52 1.71 -0.13 19.49
C SER A 52 1.71 -0.39 20.99
N MET A 53 2.02 -1.63 21.35
CA MET A 53 2.10 -2.13 22.71
C MET A 53 3.44 -2.84 22.92
N ARG A 54 4.07 -2.59 24.06
CA ARG A 54 5.28 -3.29 24.50
C ARG A 54 5.02 -3.89 25.87
N ASP A 55 5.24 -5.19 26.00
CA ASP A 55 5.20 -5.92 27.27
C ASP A 55 3.86 -5.68 28.03
N GLY A 56 2.76 -5.68 27.29
CA GLY A 56 1.40 -5.41 27.79
C GLY A 56 1.08 -3.93 28.08
N GLN A 57 2.04 -3.03 27.92
CA GLN A 57 1.87 -1.59 28.11
C GLN A 57 1.65 -0.88 26.77
N LEU A 58 0.62 -0.04 26.71
CA LEU A 58 0.35 0.79 25.54
C LEU A 58 1.45 1.86 25.40
N GLU A 59 2.12 1.89 24.24
CA GLU A 59 3.11 2.93 23.93
C GLU A 59 2.50 4.07 23.12
N ARG A 60 1.68 3.74 22.13
CA ARG A 60 1.13 4.69 21.15
C ARG A 60 -0.23 4.21 20.65
N ALA A 61 -1.18 5.14 20.49
CA ALA A 61 -2.46 4.93 19.82
C ALA A 61 -2.78 6.20 19.05
N ILE A 62 -2.64 6.16 17.72
CA ILE A 62 -2.73 7.35 16.86
C ILE A 62 -3.79 7.09 15.81
N PRO A 63 -4.91 7.83 15.84
CA PRO A 63 -5.76 7.97 14.67
C PRO A 63 -5.07 8.86 13.65
N GLY A 64 -5.10 8.45 12.38
CA GLY A 64 -4.62 9.20 11.24
C GLY A 64 -5.77 9.54 10.30
N GLN A 65 -5.76 10.76 9.78
CA GLN A 65 -6.61 11.19 8.68
C GLN A 65 -5.77 12.01 7.73
N GLU A 66 -5.66 11.53 6.50
CA GLU A 66 -4.88 12.21 5.47
C GLU A 66 -5.74 12.34 4.21
N ILE A 67 -5.62 13.47 3.55
CA ILE A 67 -6.20 13.69 2.24
C ILE A 67 -5.17 14.41 1.38
N GLY A 68 -4.97 13.90 0.19
CA GLY A 68 -4.04 14.46 -0.77
C GLY A 68 -4.55 14.27 -2.19
N ALA A 69 -4.15 15.16 -3.07
CA ALA A 69 -4.45 15.05 -4.49
C ALA A 69 -3.20 15.33 -5.31
N THR A 70 -3.09 14.61 -6.42
CA THR A 70 -2.02 14.79 -7.40
C THR A 70 -2.65 15.12 -8.75
N ILE A 71 -2.11 16.17 -9.36
CA ILE A 71 -2.38 16.57 -10.74
C ILE A 71 -1.21 16.06 -11.58
N ARG A 72 -1.51 15.39 -12.69
CA ARG A 72 -0.53 15.16 -13.76
C ARG A 72 -1.01 15.82 -15.03
N VAL A 73 -0.14 16.54 -15.72
CA VAL A 73 -0.40 17.16 -17.03
C VAL A 73 0.67 16.72 -18.01
N LEU A 74 0.27 16.18 -19.15
CA LEU A 74 1.15 15.87 -20.28
C LEU A 74 1.03 17.00 -21.31
N ALA A 75 2.15 17.62 -21.65
CA ALA A 75 2.23 18.61 -22.71
C ALA A 75 3.53 18.47 -23.47
N ASP A 76 3.46 18.58 -24.80
CA ASP A 76 4.61 18.47 -25.71
C ASP A 76 5.47 17.20 -25.48
N GLY A 77 4.82 16.13 -24.99
CA GLY A 77 5.43 14.83 -24.66
C GLY A 77 6.27 14.80 -23.38
N ALA A 78 6.01 15.69 -22.42
CA ALA A 78 6.63 15.66 -21.10
C ALA A 78 5.61 15.87 -19.97
N TRP A 79 5.90 15.32 -18.80
CA TRP A 79 5.03 15.42 -17.62
C TRP A 79 5.34 16.67 -16.78
N GLY A 80 4.27 17.32 -16.32
CA GLY A 80 4.25 18.17 -15.14
C GLY A 80 3.45 17.46 -14.06
N VAL A 81 3.93 17.50 -12.82
CA VAL A 81 3.29 16.86 -11.67
C VAL A 81 3.21 17.86 -10.52
N HIS A 82 2.05 17.93 -9.88
CA HIS A 82 1.84 18.73 -8.67
C HIS A 82 1.05 17.91 -7.66
N SER A 83 1.53 17.84 -6.41
CA SER A 83 0.85 17.15 -5.31
C SER A 83 0.60 18.12 -4.16
N THR A 84 -0.57 18.03 -3.55
CA THR A 84 -1.02 18.95 -2.49
C THR A 84 -1.99 18.27 -1.53
N THR A 85 -2.04 18.76 -0.28
CA THR A 85 -3.11 18.45 0.68
C THR A 85 -4.19 19.54 0.72
N ASP A 86 -3.98 20.67 0.02
CA ASP A 86 -4.98 21.73 -0.14
C ASP A 86 -5.83 21.46 -1.39
N ILE A 87 -6.92 20.70 -1.20
CA ILE A 87 -7.83 20.29 -2.27
C ILE A 87 -8.48 21.49 -2.96
N ALA A 88 -8.69 22.59 -2.25
CA ALA A 88 -9.29 23.80 -2.82
C ALA A 88 -8.35 24.49 -3.84
N SER A 89 -7.04 24.23 -3.77
CA SER A 89 -6.06 24.81 -4.69
C SER A 89 -6.00 24.14 -6.06
N LEU A 90 -6.61 22.95 -6.24
CA LEU A 90 -6.39 22.11 -7.42
C LEU A 90 -6.61 22.81 -8.76
N GLU A 91 -7.70 23.57 -8.89
CA GLU A 91 -7.99 24.30 -10.14
C GLU A 91 -6.92 25.35 -10.46
N GLN A 92 -6.43 26.04 -9.43
CA GLN A 92 -5.41 27.09 -9.60
C GLN A 92 -4.05 26.49 -9.97
N GLN A 93 -3.80 25.23 -9.60
CA GLN A 93 -2.55 24.52 -9.87
C GLN A 93 -2.50 23.83 -11.23
N MET A 94 -3.62 23.74 -11.98
CA MET A 94 -3.65 23.15 -13.33
C MET A 94 -2.71 23.84 -14.31
N ASN A 95 -2.86 25.15 -14.49
CA ASN A 95 -2.02 25.92 -15.42
C ASN A 95 -0.54 25.99 -15.00
N PRO A 96 -0.18 26.19 -13.72
CA PRO A 96 1.19 26.01 -13.24
C PRO A 96 1.77 24.64 -13.58
N THR A 97 0.99 23.57 -13.42
CA THR A 97 1.42 22.19 -13.73
C THR A 97 1.65 22.00 -15.23
N LEU A 98 0.80 22.58 -16.08
CA LEU A 98 1.03 22.64 -17.53
C LEU A 98 2.31 23.40 -17.90
N ASN A 99 2.56 24.55 -17.27
CA ASN A 99 3.79 25.32 -17.51
C ASN A 99 5.04 24.55 -17.07
N LEU A 100 4.94 23.76 -16.00
CA LEU A 100 6.00 22.84 -15.58
C LEU A 100 6.24 21.77 -16.66
N ALA A 101 5.19 21.13 -17.18
CA ALA A 101 5.29 20.14 -18.25
C ALA A 101 6.03 20.70 -19.48
N ARG A 102 5.63 21.89 -19.93
CA ARG A 102 6.29 22.62 -21.04
C ARG A 102 7.74 22.95 -20.75
N SER A 103 8.05 23.38 -19.53
CA SER A 103 9.42 23.68 -19.12
C SER A 103 10.32 22.44 -19.10
N VAL A 104 9.75 21.26 -18.81
CA VAL A 104 10.45 19.98 -18.94
C VAL A 104 10.62 19.62 -20.42
N ALA A 105 9.56 19.74 -21.23
CA ALA A 105 9.63 19.47 -22.67
C ALA A 105 10.68 20.33 -23.39
N ALA A 106 10.79 21.62 -23.05
CA ALA A 106 11.77 22.54 -23.62
C ALA A 106 13.23 22.18 -23.30
N ARG A 107 13.46 21.39 -22.24
CA ARG A 107 14.79 20.90 -21.83
C ARG A 107 15.07 19.47 -22.31
N ARG A 108 14.08 18.80 -22.93
CA ARG A 108 14.22 17.42 -23.42
C ARG A 108 15.28 17.36 -24.53
N SER A 109 16.21 16.41 -24.41
CA SER A 109 17.18 16.14 -25.47
C SER A 109 16.48 15.65 -26.73
N SER A 110 17.00 16.00 -27.92
CA SER A 110 16.48 15.45 -29.18
C SER A 110 16.63 13.93 -29.31
N LYS A 111 17.48 13.32 -28.47
CA LYS A 111 17.66 11.86 -28.38
C LYS A 111 16.59 11.18 -27.51
N ASP A 112 15.92 11.93 -26.64
CA ASP A 112 14.92 11.37 -25.74
C ASP A 112 13.57 11.31 -26.44
N ARG A 113 12.86 10.19 -26.27
CA ARG A 113 11.54 10.02 -26.89
C ARG A 113 10.50 10.88 -26.17
N ALA A 114 9.64 11.53 -26.94
CA ALA A 114 8.44 12.17 -26.40
C ALA A 114 7.52 11.12 -25.77
N ILE A 115 7.00 11.42 -24.57
CA ILE A 115 6.05 10.55 -23.89
C ILE A 115 4.71 10.61 -24.63
N SER A 116 4.14 9.43 -24.88
CA SER A 116 2.79 9.23 -25.39
C SER A 116 2.06 8.24 -24.50
N LEU A 117 0.76 8.40 -24.38
CA LEU A 117 -0.09 7.45 -23.65
C LEU A 117 -0.49 6.28 -24.55
N ALA A 118 -0.66 5.12 -23.94
CA ALA A 118 -1.33 4.00 -24.58
C ALA A 118 -2.85 4.22 -24.52
N GLU A 119 -3.56 3.79 -25.57
CA GLU A 119 -5.03 3.81 -25.54
C GLU A 119 -5.53 2.80 -24.52
N VAL A 120 -6.42 3.26 -23.63
CA VAL A 120 -7.08 2.44 -22.63
C VAL A 120 -8.59 2.65 -22.71
N PRO A 121 -9.41 1.65 -22.32
CA PRO A 121 -10.85 1.85 -22.23
C PRO A 121 -11.19 2.99 -21.25
N ILE A 122 -12.05 3.91 -21.68
CA ILE A 122 -12.58 4.97 -20.81
C ILE A 122 -13.75 4.40 -20.00
N ILE A 123 -13.64 4.50 -18.68
CA ILE A 123 -14.56 3.89 -17.74
C ILE A 123 -15.09 4.96 -16.79
N GLU A 124 -16.41 4.94 -16.60
CA GLU A 124 -17.09 5.66 -15.53
C GLU A 124 -17.74 4.67 -14.58
N ASP A 125 -17.20 4.54 -13.37
CA ASP A 125 -17.73 3.62 -12.37
C ASP A 125 -17.37 4.01 -10.92
N SER A 126 -18.02 3.31 -9.99
CA SER A 126 -17.74 3.40 -8.57
C SER A 126 -17.72 2.01 -7.94
N ILE A 127 -16.58 1.59 -7.40
CA ILE A 127 -16.41 0.29 -6.74
C ILE A 127 -15.98 0.46 -5.29
N HIS A 128 -16.85 0.07 -4.37
CA HIS A 128 -16.57 0.10 -2.94
C HIS A 128 -16.58 -1.32 -2.37
N TRP A 129 -15.41 -1.81 -1.99
CA TRP A 129 -15.25 -3.07 -1.29
C TRP A 129 -15.62 -2.89 0.18
N LYS A 130 -16.89 -3.17 0.49
CA LYS A 130 -17.43 -3.01 1.84
C LYS A 130 -17.01 -4.18 2.75
N PRO A 131 -16.40 -3.90 3.91
CA PRO A 131 -16.14 -4.93 4.91
C PRO A 131 -17.46 -5.36 5.60
N LYS A 132 -17.42 -6.45 6.35
CA LYS A 132 -18.53 -6.83 7.24
C LYS A 132 -18.55 -5.96 8.50
N LYS A 133 -17.37 -5.60 9.03
CA LYS A 133 -17.18 -4.74 10.20
C LYS A 133 -16.19 -3.62 9.87
N ASP A 134 -16.71 -2.43 9.64
CA ASP A 134 -15.92 -1.26 9.26
C ASP A 134 -14.92 -0.85 10.37
N VAL A 135 -13.63 -0.76 10.02
CA VAL A 135 -12.56 -0.44 10.99
C VAL A 135 -12.71 0.97 11.58
N ARG A 136 -13.37 1.88 10.85
CA ARG A 136 -13.67 3.25 11.31
C ARG A 136 -14.65 3.27 12.49
N ASN A 137 -15.40 2.19 12.69
CA ASN A 137 -16.34 2.02 13.79
C ASN A 137 -15.77 1.11 14.91
N THR A 138 -14.56 0.59 14.74
CA THR A 138 -13.92 -0.22 15.78
C THR A 138 -13.45 0.71 16.89
N GLU A 139 -13.64 0.32 18.15
CA GLU A 139 -13.20 1.10 19.31
C GLU A 139 -11.74 0.80 19.67
N LEU A 140 -11.06 1.72 20.38
CA LEU A 140 -9.69 1.46 20.84
C LEU A 140 -9.64 0.26 21.80
N SER A 141 -10.66 0.06 22.64
CA SER A 141 -10.71 -1.05 23.60
C SER A 141 -10.68 -2.42 22.90
N GLU A 142 -11.41 -2.57 21.80
CA GLU A 142 -11.49 -3.80 21.01
C GLU A 142 -10.13 -4.14 20.37
N ARG A 143 -9.44 -3.14 19.80
CA ARG A 143 -8.06 -3.30 19.31
C ARG A 143 -7.12 -3.77 20.42
N LEU A 144 -7.21 -3.13 21.59
CA LEU A 144 -6.35 -3.46 22.74
C LEU A 144 -6.64 -4.86 23.29
N GLU A 145 -7.87 -5.36 23.22
CA GLU A 145 -8.21 -6.73 23.64
C GLU A 145 -7.47 -7.76 22.81
N HIS A 146 -7.50 -7.64 21.47
CA HIS A 146 -6.74 -8.50 20.56
C HIS A 146 -5.22 -8.43 20.81
N MET A 147 -4.67 -7.22 20.99
CA MET A 147 -3.24 -7.04 21.26
C MET A 147 -2.82 -7.62 22.62
N ARG A 148 -3.66 -7.47 23.67
CA ARG A 148 -3.41 -8.06 24.99
C ARG A 148 -3.45 -9.57 24.95
N LEU A 149 -4.36 -10.16 24.17
CA LEU A 149 -4.43 -11.60 23.96
C LEU A 149 -3.14 -12.12 23.32
N PHE A 150 -2.70 -11.50 22.22
CA PHE A 150 -1.43 -11.86 21.59
C PHE A 150 -0.27 -11.77 22.59
N ASN A 151 -0.18 -10.66 23.33
CA ASN A 151 0.88 -10.42 24.30
C ASN A 151 0.89 -11.46 25.44
N SER A 152 -0.27 -11.81 25.99
CA SER A 152 -0.38 -12.74 27.12
C SER A 152 0.12 -14.14 26.75
N VAL A 153 -0.19 -14.60 25.54
CA VAL A 153 0.23 -15.92 25.06
C VAL A 153 1.72 -15.92 24.65
N ALA A 154 2.16 -14.87 23.96
CA ALA A 154 3.52 -14.76 23.43
C ALA A 154 4.58 -14.58 24.53
N SER A 155 4.23 -13.91 25.63
CA SER A 155 5.11 -13.68 26.79
C SER A 155 5.29 -14.90 27.71
N GLY A 156 4.52 -15.97 27.50
CA GLY A 156 4.46 -17.12 28.38
C GLY A 156 5.66 -18.09 28.32
N HIS A 157 6.89 -17.61 28.61
CA HIS A 157 8.10 -18.40 28.89
C HIS A 157 9.20 -17.49 29.48
N ASP A 158 9.99 -17.97 30.44
CA ASP A 158 11.02 -17.19 31.17
C ASP A 158 12.10 -16.54 30.30
N LYS A 159 12.50 -17.20 29.21
CA LYS A 159 13.43 -16.68 28.20
C LYS A 159 12.85 -15.63 27.28
N ILE A 160 11.53 -15.39 27.28
CA ILE A 160 10.94 -14.29 26.53
C ILE A 160 11.11 -13.01 27.35
N VAL A 161 11.93 -12.09 26.83
CA VAL A 161 12.30 -10.86 27.54
C VAL A 161 11.57 -9.63 27.04
N SER A 162 10.97 -9.69 25.85
CA SER A 162 10.10 -8.61 25.35
C SER A 162 9.14 -9.09 24.26
N VAL A 163 7.94 -8.55 24.26
CA VAL A 163 6.92 -8.70 23.21
C VAL A 163 6.46 -7.32 22.77
N ASN A 164 6.69 -6.99 21.49
CA ASN A 164 6.07 -5.83 20.86
C ASN A 164 4.90 -6.32 20.00
N CYS A 165 3.71 -5.76 20.19
CA CYS A 165 2.53 -6.04 19.38
C CYS A 165 2.03 -4.74 18.75
N GLY A 166 1.58 -4.82 17.51
CA GLY A 166 1.06 -3.69 16.76
C GLY A 166 -0.28 -4.01 16.13
N TRP A 167 -1.11 -2.98 16.03
CA TRP A 167 -2.35 -2.97 15.28
C TRP A 167 -2.25 -1.87 14.22
N HIS A 168 -2.70 -2.17 13.00
CA HIS A 168 -2.88 -1.20 11.93
C HIS A 168 -4.19 -1.52 11.21
N ASP A 169 -5.06 -0.54 11.10
CA ASP A 169 -6.19 -0.59 10.18
C ASP A 169 -6.28 0.68 9.35
N GLU A 170 -6.86 0.57 8.17
CA GLU A 170 -7.04 1.69 7.25
C GLU A 170 -8.29 1.53 6.39
N HIS A 171 -8.93 2.65 6.10
CA HIS A 171 -9.88 2.82 5.01
C HIS A 171 -9.26 3.76 3.98
N ILE A 172 -9.19 3.29 2.74
CA ILE A 172 -8.63 4.02 1.61
C ILE A 172 -9.76 4.36 0.65
N HIS A 173 -9.92 5.65 0.35
CA HIS A 173 -10.83 6.14 -0.67
C HIS A 173 -10.04 6.87 -1.75
N THR A 174 -10.30 6.56 -3.01
CA THR A 174 -9.63 7.17 -4.16
C THR A 174 -10.64 7.67 -5.18
N GLU A 175 -10.36 8.85 -5.73
CA GLU A 175 -11.08 9.44 -6.85
C GLU A 175 -10.10 9.74 -7.97
N PHE A 176 -10.51 9.43 -9.20
CA PHE A 176 -9.70 9.62 -10.39
C PHE A 176 -10.54 10.26 -11.50
N LEU A 177 -10.04 11.37 -12.04
CA LEU A 177 -10.63 12.11 -13.16
C LEU A 177 -9.54 12.38 -14.21
N SER A 178 -9.87 12.29 -15.49
CA SER A 178 -8.95 12.62 -16.59
C SER A 178 -9.62 13.38 -17.73
N THR A 179 -8.82 14.06 -18.55
CA THR A 179 -9.27 14.75 -19.77
C THR A 179 -9.85 13.84 -20.84
N GLU A 180 -9.57 12.53 -20.79
CA GLU A 180 -10.14 11.55 -21.72
C GLU A 180 -11.53 11.07 -21.29
N GLY A 181 -12.04 11.56 -20.15
CA GLY A 181 -13.35 11.22 -19.61
C GLY A 181 -13.34 10.07 -18.60
N MET A 182 -12.17 9.53 -18.24
CA MET A 182 -12.08 8.54 -17.15
C MET A 182 -12.59 9.18 -15.86
N ASN A 183 -13.56 8.53 -15.20
CA ASN A 183 -14.19 9.03 -13.99
C ASN A 183 -14.46 7.87 -13.02
N ARG A 184 -13.56 7.65 -12.07
CA ARG A 184 -13.63 6.48 -11.18
C ARG A 184 -13.55 6.87 -9.72
N THR A 185 -14.31 6.15 -8.91
CA THR A 185 -14.18 6.19 -7.45
C THR A 185 -14.07 4.79 -6.92
N TRP A 186 -13.20 4.58 -5.94
CA TRP A 186 -13.17 3.31 -5.24
C TRP A 186 -12.75 3.45 -3.80
N SER A 187 -13.17 2.49 -2.98
CA SER A 187 -12.65 2.37 -1.63
C SER A 187 -12.58 0.92 -1.17
N PHE A 188 -11.68 0.65 -0.22
CA PHE A 188 -11.48 -0.63 0.43
C PHE A 188 -10.84 -0.42 1.80
N GLN A 189 -10.72 -1.50 2.59
CA GLN A 189 -10.11 -1.47 3.91
C GLN A 189 -9.03 -2.52 4.05
N ARG A 190 -8.04 -2.25 4.91
CA ARG A 190 -7.05 -3.24 5.32
C ARG A 190 -6.95 -3.24 6.84
N SER A 191 -6.75 -4.44 7.38
CA SER A 191 -6.56 -4.65 8.82
C SER A 191 -5.37 -5.57 9.04
N LEU A 192 -4.58 -5.31 10.07
CA LEU A 192 -3.36 -6.03 10.39
C LEU A 192 -3.12 -6.04 11.91
N ILE A 193 -2.87 -7.23 12.45
CA ILE A 193 -2.22 -7.41 13.75
C ILE A 193 -0.81 -7.97 13.52
N ASN A 194 0.18 -7.46 14.24
CA ASN A 194 1.56 -7.93 14.14
C ASN A 194 2.20 -8.11 15.52
N GLY A 195 3.29 -8.87 15.53
CA GLY A 195 4.04 -9.16 16.74
C GLY A 195 5.51 -9.38 16.48
N MET A 196 6.33 -8.94 17.42
CA MET A 196 7.75 -9.24 17.52
C MET A 196 8.05 -9.79 18.91
N VAL A 197 8.45 -11.06 18.97
CA VAL A 197 8.76 -11.75 20.21
C VAL A 197 10.27 -11.91 20.33
N THR A 198 10.85 -11.40 21.41
CA THR A 198 12.30 -11.41 21.66
C THR A 198 12.64 -12.35 22.80
N ALA A 199 13.54 -13.29 22.53
CA ALA A 199 14.02 -14.27 23.50
C ALA A 199 15.51 -14.06 23.80
N ARG A 200 15.93 -14.37 25.03
CA ARG A 200 17.32 -14.24 25.49
C ARG A 200 17.77 -15.46 26.29
N ASP A 201 19.02 -15.88 26.08
CA ASP A 201 19.75 -16.85 26.91
C ASP A 201 21.22 -16.42 27.05
N GLY A 202 21.61 -15.96 28.24
CA GLY A 202 22.92 -15.34 28.43
C GLY A 202 23.13 -14.13 27.52
N SER A 203 24.16 -14.19 26.66
CA SER A 203 24.46 -13.17 25.66
C SER A 203 23.66 -13.30 24.37
N ASP A 204 23.01 -14.44 24.13
CA ASP A 204 22.30 -14.69 22.89
C ASP A 204 20.92 -14.04 22.94
N VAL A 205 20.60 -13.24 21.92
CA VAL A 205 19.32 -12.56 21.78
C VAL A 205 18.81 -12.78 20.35
N VAL A 206 17.56 -13.22 20.24
CA VAL A 206 16.90 -13.41 18.94
C VAL A 206 15.49 -12.81 18.99
N SER A 207 14.99 -12.41 17.83
CA SER A 207 13.61 -11.95 17.68
C SER A 207 12.94 -12.68 16.52
N TYR A 208 11.67 -13.04 16.71
CA TYR A 208 10.81 -13.58 15.68
C TYR A 208 9.68 -12.61 15.38
N ARG A 209 9.40 -12.36 14.10
CA ARG A 209 8.29 -11.50 13.65
C ARG A 209 7.16 -12.37 13.13
N THR A 210 5.94 -12.01 13.48
CA THR A 210 4.71 -12.59 12.94
C THR A 210 3.72 -11.49 12.60
N ARG A 211 2.78 -11.78 11.70
CA ARG A 211 1.70 -10.86 11.34
C ARG A 211 0.53 -11.64 10.75
N PHE A 212 -0.66 -11.09 10.91
CA PHE A 212 -1.86 -11.55 10.24
C PHE A 212 -2.66 -10.33 9.79
N GLY A 213 -3.03 -10.28 8.52
CA GLY A 213 -3.77 -9.16 7.97
C GLY A 213 -4.00 -9.29 6.46
N GLY A 214 -4.80 -8.39 5.93
CA GLY A 214 -5.29 -8.47 4.56
C GLY A 214 -6.28 -7.37 4.24
N GLU A 215 -6.89 -7.46 3.06
CA GLU A 215 -8.04 -6.65 2.68
C GLU A 215 -9.27 -7.12 3.44
N GLY A 216 -9.95 -6.20 4.10
CA GLY A 216 -11.08 -6.49 4.98
C GLY A 216 -11.06 -5.64 6.25
N GLY A 217 -12.21 -5.62 6.92
CA GLY A 217 -12.38 -4.88 8.15
C GLY A 217 -11.98 -5.67 9.39
N LEU A 218 -12.55 -5.30 10.55
CA LEU A 218 -12.30 -5.96 11.82
C LEU A 218 -12.62 -7.47 11.77
N GLU A 219 -13.61 -7.89 10.96
CA GLU A 219 -13.96 -9.30 10.80
C GLU A 219 -12.79 -10.17 10.34
N LEU A 220 -11.81 -9.57 9.65
CA LEU A 220 -10.62 -10.28 9.22
C LEU A 220 -9.77 -10.64 10.42
N ILE A 221 -9.52 -9.69 11.32
CA ILE A 221 -8.73 -9.94 12.53
C ILE A 221 -9.44 -10.89 13.47
N GLU A 222 -10.76 -10.79 13.60
CA GLU A 222 -11.57 -11.73 14.39
C GLU A 222 -11.55 -13.16 13.84
N SER A 223 -11.26 -13.35 12.55
CA SER A 223 -11.08 -14.68 11.96
C SER A 223 -9.72 -15.31 12.27
N CYS A 224 -8.78 -14.53 12.83
CA CYS A 224 -7.47 -15.01 13.23
C CYS A 224 -7.53 -15.72 14.58
N ASP A 225 -6.93 -16.91 14.66
CA ASP A 225 -6.59 -17.52 15.95
C ASP A 225 -5.38 -16.79 16.54
N ILE A 226 -5.65 -15.74 17.33
CA ILE A 226 -4.61 -14.88 17.92
C ILE A 226 -3.81 -15.65 18.98
N ASP A 227 -4.43 -16.59 19.70
CA ASP A 227 -3.74 -17.48 20.64
C ASP A 227 -2.70 -18.32 19.90
N GLU A 228 -3.10 -18.97 18.80
CA GLU A 228 -2.18 -19.75 17.98
C GLU A 228 -1.08 -18.86 17.38
N LEU A 229 -1.42 -17.67 16.87
CA LEU A 229 -0.46 -16.71 16.33
C LEU A 229 0.62 -16.32 17.36
N GLY A 230 0.20 -15.99 18.58
CA GLY A 230 1.09 -15.64 19.70
C GLY A 230 1.94 -16.83 20.16
N ASN A 231 1.33 -18.01 20.26
CA ASN A 231 2.04 -19.22 20.65
C ASN A 231 3.10 -19.63 19.61
N ASN A 232 2.77 -19.59 18.32
CA ASN A 232 3.69 -19.88 17.23
C ASN A 232 4.86 -18.90 17.21
N ALA A 233 4.62 -17.62 17.50
CA ALA A 233 5.68 -16.62 17.60
C ALA A 233 6.64 -16.90 18.76
N LYS A 234 6.11 -17.22 19.95
CA LYS A 234 6.89 -17.63 21.12
C LYS A 234 7.73 -18.87 20.83
N VAL A 235 7.10 -19.94 20.33
CA VAL A 235 7.79 -21.19 19.99
C VAL A 235 8.89 -20.95 18.96
N SER A 236 8.64 -20.12 17.95
CA SER A 236 9.63 -19.78 16.92
C SER A 236 10.81 -18.98 17.49
N ALA A 237 10.58 -18.01 18.37
CA ALA A 237 11.65 -17.27 19.03
C ALA A 237 12.53 -18.18 19.90
N LEU A 238 11.91 -19.07 20.69
CA LEU A 238 12.64 -20.06 21.51
C LEU A 238 13.41 -21.08 20.66
N ARG A 239 12.86 -21.46 19.50
CA ARG A 239 13.55 -22.34 18.54
C ARG A 239 14.75 -21.65 17.91
N LEU A 240 14.60 -20.38 17.50
CA LEU A 240 15.70 -19.57 16.96
C LEU A 240 16.82 -19.39 17.97
N LEU A 241 16.49 -19.24 19.25
CA LEU A 241 17.48 -19.06 20.33
C LEU A 241 18.39 -20.28 20.48
N LYS A 242 17.91 -21.48 20.12
CA LYS A 242 18.66 -22.74 20.14
C LYS A 242 19.24 -23.12 18.77
N ALA A 243 19.02 -22.31 17.75
CA ALA A 243 19.38 -22.66 16.38
C ALA A 243 20.90 -22.58 16.18
N LYS A 244 21.46 -23.58 15.49
CA LYS A 244 22.84 -23.54 15.02
C LYS A 244 22.93 -22.67 13.77
N ARG A 245 24.13 -22.16 13.48
CA ARG A 245 24.41 -21.46 12.22
C ARG A 245 24.04 -22.36 11.03
N ALA A 246 23.37 -21.77 10.04
CA ALA A 246 23.02 -22.46 8.82
C ALA A 246 24.30 -22.87 8.06
N PRO A 247 24.30 -24.03 7.36
CA PRO A 247 25.39 -24.42 6.48
C PRO A 247 25.58 -23.43 5.32
N SER A 248 26.79 -23.33 4.80
CA SER A 248 27.12 -22.48 3.65
C SER A 248 27.33 -23.31 2.38
N GLY A 249 26.97 -22.75 1.22
CA GLY A 249 27.18 -23.38 -0.08
C GLY A 249 25.88 -23.62 -0.85
N LYS A 250 26.00 -24.22 -2.04
CA LYS A 250 24.84 -24.60 -2.87
C LYS A 250 24.21 -25.87 -2.32
N MET A 251 22.91 -25.83 -2.01
CA MET A 251 22.14 -26.98 -1.55
C MET A 251 20.69 -26.86 -2.01
N PRO A 252 19.94 -27.97 -2.10
CA PRO A 252 18.50 -27.92 -2.31
C PRO A 252 17.81 -27.16 -1.18
N LEU A 253 16.85 -26.30 -1.53
CA LEU A 253 15.99 -25.57 -0.59
C LEU A 253 14.55 -26.05 -0.78
N ILE A 254 13.92 -26.45 0.32
CA ILE A 254 12.47 -26.61 0.39
C ILE A 254 11.96 -25.42 1.19
N ALA A 255 11.28 -24.50 0.50
CA ALA A 255 10.70 -23.30 1.10
C ALA A 255 9.21 -23.52 1.37
N ASP A 256 8.70 -22.91 2.43
CA ASP A 256 7.27 -22.78 2.63
C ASP A 256 6.66 -21.78 1.64
N ARG A 257 5.34 -21.64 1.69
CA ARG A 257 4.56 -20.81 0.76
C ARG A 257 4.90 -19.32 0.87
N ASP A 258 5.15 -18.83 2.08
CA ASP A 258 5.38 -17.40 2.32
C ASP A 258 6.77 -17.01 1.82
N LEU A 259 7.79 -17.82 2.15
CA LEU A 259 9.14 -17.59 1.63
C LEU A 259 9.20 -17.75 0.11
N THR A 260 8.45 -18.71 -0.45
CA THR A 260 8.34 -18.87 -1.90
C THR A 260 7.71 -17.64 -2.55
N GLY A 261 6.67 -17.06 -1.95
CA GLY A 261 6.05 -15.82 -2.43
C GLY A 261 7.04 -14.65 -2.48
N VAL A 262 7.82 -14.45 -1.42
CA VAL A 262 8.89 -13.43 -1.39
C VAL A 262 9.94 -13.70 -2.45
N TYR A 263 10.39 -14.96 -2.58
CA TYR A 263 11.36 -15.31 -3.61
C TYR A 263 10.87 -14.98 -5.02
N ILE A 264 9.61 -15.27 -5.34
CA ILE A 264 9.02 -14.94 -6.65
C ILE A 264 8.87 -13.42 -6.83
N HIS A 265 8.53 -12.66 -5.77
CA HIS A 265 8.47 -11.21 -5.81
C HIS A 265 9.82 -10.59 -6.22
N GLU A 266 10.92 -11.05 -5.61
CA GLU A 266 12.25 -10.53 -5.91
C GLU A 266 12.80 -11.06 -7.25
N ALA A 267 12.62 -12.36 -7.52
CA ALA A 267 13.23 -13.03 -8.67
C ALA A 267 12.50 -12.75 -9.99
N LEU A 268 11.19 -12.44 -9.94
CA LEU A 268 10.37 -12.20 -11.12
C LEU A 268 9.45 -10.98 -10.99
N GLY A 269 8.94 -10.66 -9.80
CA GLY A 269 8.06 -9.50 -9.60
C GLY A 269 8.72 -8.21 -10.04
N HIS A 270 9.80 -7.79 -9.36
CA HIS A 270 10.55 -6.58 -9.73
C HIS A 270 11.09 -6.63 -11.17
N PRO A 271 11.76 -7.71 -11.64
CA PRO A 271 12.21 -7.76 -13.02
C PRO A 271 11.11 -7.62 -14.08
N CYS A 272 9.85 -7.92 -13.76
CA CYS A 272 8.71 -7.71 -14.65
C CYS A 272 8.15 -6.27 -14.63
N GLU A 273 8.61 -5.40 -13.73
CA GLU A 273 8.18 -4.00 -13.67
C GLU A 273 8.65 -3.25 -14.92
N ALA A 274 7.69 -2.63 -15.61
CA ALA A 274 7.90 -2.12 -16.98
C ALA A 274 8.87 -0.94 -17.04
N ASP A 275 9.01 -0.18 -15.95
CA ASP A 275 9.98 0.90 -15.83
C ASP A 275 11.42 0.37 -15.76
N LEU A 276 11.67 -0.71 -15.01
CA LEU A 276 12.97 -1.37 -14.98
C LEU A 276 13.32 -1.99 -16.35
N VAL A 277 12.35 -2.58 -17.03
CA VAL A 277 12.54 -3.09 -18.40
C VAL A 277 12.83 -1.94 -19.37
N ALA A 278 12.04 -0.86 -19.32
CA ALA A 278 12.22 0.30 -20.21
C ALA A 278 13.55 1.04 -19.97
N ALA A 279 14.07 1.02 -18.75
CA ALA A 279 15.38 1.57 -18.40
C ALA A 279 16.55 0.67 -18.84
N GLY A 280 16.30 -0.59 -19.22
CA GLY A 280 17.33 -1.60 -19.51
C GLY A 280 18.00 -2.17 -18.26
N ASP A 281 17.40 -1.95 -17.08
CA ASP A 281 17.91 -2.41 -15.78
C ASP A 281 17.34 -3.79 -15.38
N SER A 282 16.37 -4.31 -16.13
CA SER A 282 15.80 -5.64 -15.90
C SER A 282 16.57 -6.75 -16.62
N CYS A 283 16.80 -7.86 -15.93
CA CYS A 283 17.33 -9.10 -16.53
C CYS A 283 16.34 -9.77 -17.50
N LEU A 284 15.09 -9.32 -17.55
CA LEU A 284 14.04 -9.82 -18.44
C LEU A 284 13.88 -8.98 -19.73
N ASP A 285 14.71 -7.96 -19.94
CA ASP A 285 14.68 -7.20 -21.18
C ASP A 285 14.90 -8.12 -22.41
N GLY A 286 14.04 -7.97 -23.41
CA GLY A 286 14.02 -8.81 -24.62
C GLY A 286 13.64 -10.28 -24.40
N LYS A 287 13.09 -10.67 -23.24
CA LYS A 287 12.70 -12.06 -22.93
C LYS A 287 11.22 -12.38 -23.11
N LEU A 288 10.43 -11.46 -23.65
CA LEU A 288 9.01 -11.72 -23.90
C LEU A 288 8.85 -12.84 -24.93
N GLY A 289 8.11 -13.89 -24.55
CA GLY A 289 7.91 -15.09 -25.38
C GLY A 289 8.97 -16.18 -25.23
N GLU A 290 10.05 -15.91 -24.49
CA GLU A 290 11.13 -16.86 -24.23
C GLU A 290 10.90 -17.68 -22.96
N LYS A 291 11.47 -18.88 -22.91
CA LYS A 291 11.46 -19.70 -21.69
C LYS A 291 12.49 -19.18 -20.69
N ILE A 292 12.00 -18.59 -19.60
CA ILE A 292 12.84 -18.03 -18.52
C ILE A 292 12.90 -18.89 -17.25
N GLY A 293 12.15 -19.99 -17.19
CA GLY A 293 12.02 -20.83 -16.00
C GLY A 293 11.61 -22.27 -16.30
N SER A 294 11.28 -23.00 -15.24
CA SER A 294 10.79 -24.39 -15.32
C SER A 294 9.37 -24.47 -15.86
N ASP A 295 9.04 -25.51 -16.62
CA ASP A 295 7.71 -25.69 -17.26
C ASP A 295 6.58 -25.90 -16.24
N ILE A 296 6.92 -26.27 -15.00
CA ILE A 296 5.93 -26.50 -13.94
C ILE A 296 5.54 -25.22 -13.19
N VAL A 297 6.16 -24.08 -13.53
CA VAL A 297 5.98 -22.81 -12.82
C VAL A 297 5.13 -21.87 -13.66
N THR A 298 4.08 -21.33 -13.05
CA THR A 298 3.27 -20.24 -13.60
C THR A 298 3.15 -19.17 -12.51
N VAL A 299 3.49 -17.93 -12.86
CA VAL A 299 3.43 -16.78 -11.95
C VAL A 299 2.41 -15.80 -12.50
N ILE A 300 1.52 -15.32 -11.64
CA ILE A 300 0.43 -14.40 -11.97
C ILE A 300 0.46 -13.28 -10.94
N ASP A 301 0.43 -12.04 -11.40
CA ASP A 301 0.14 -10.86 -10.58
C ASP A 301 -1.33 -10.50 -10.77
N ASP A 302 -2.14 -10.67 -9.73
CA ASP A 302 -3.58 -10.40 -9.76
C ASP A 302 -4.02 -9.59 -8.53
N PRO A 303 -4.33 -8.29 -8.69
CA PRO A 303 -4.77 -7.44 -7.59
C PRO A 303 -6.22 -7.72 -7.14
N ASN A 304 -6.96 -8.60 -7.82
CA ASN A 304 -8.38 -8.86 -7.55
C ASN A 304 -8.62 -10.02 -6.57
N ILE A 305 -7.57 -10.68 -6.09
CA ILE A 305 -7.67 -11.81 -5.15
C ILE A 305 -8.07 -11.31 -3.75
N ARG A 306 -9.38 -11.20 -3.50
CA ARG A 306 -9.97 -10.70 -2.24
C ARG A 306 -9.39 -11.35 -0.98
N GLY A 307 -9.25 -10.55 0.07
CA GLY A 307 -8.63 -10.96 1.33
C GLY A 307 -7.09 -10.84 1.35
N GLY A 308 -6.42 -10.78 0.20
CA GLY A 308 -4.98 -10.52 0.15
C GLY A 308 -4.64 -9.07 0.55
N TYR A 309 -3.51 -8.85 1.23
CA TYR A 309 -3.09 -7.50 1.64
C TYR A 309 -2.75 -6.57 0.46
N GLY A 310 -2.32 -7.14 -0.67
CA GLY A 310 -2.04 -6.41 -1.92
C GLY A 310 -3.25 -6.18 -2.81
N SER A 311 -4.45 -6.58 -2.38
CA SER A 311 -5.65 -6.48 -3.20
C SER A 311 -6.09 -5.03 -3.34
N THR A 312 -6.51 -4.64 -4.54
CA THR A 312 -7.06 -3.31 -4.82
C THR A 312 -8.08 -3.41 -5.95
N PRO A 313 -9.20 -2.65 -5.91
CA PRO A 313 -10.16 -2.59 -7.01
C PRO A 313 -9.50 -2.22 -8.34
N TYR A 314 -8.61 -1.22 -8.32
CA TYR A 314 -7.93 -0.68 -9.50
C TYR A 314 -6.45 -0.37 -9.21
N ARG A 315 -5.64 -0.23 -10.27
CA ARG A 315 -4.30 0.38 -10.24
C ARG A 315 -4.37 1.76 -10.89
#